data_AF-A0A379Z8G8-F1
#
_entry.id   AF-A0A379Z8G8-F1
#
_cell.length_a   1.000
_cell.length_b   1.000
_cell.length_c   1.000
_cell.angle_alpha   90.00
_cell.angle_beta   90.00
_cell.angle_gamma   90.00
#
_symmetry.space_group_name_H-M   'P 1'
#
loop_
_entity.id
_entity.type
_entity.pdbx_description
1 polymer ?
#
loop_
_entity_poly.entity_id
_entity_poly.type
_entity_poly.pdbx_seq_one_letter_code
_entity_poly.pdbx_strand_id
1 'polypeptide(L)'
;MLMSTISVYSWGHLHTGKRVMLESDDIDQNLPAVITDIGYVRSKWVMEKIADLAASQGLPLMTFRLGYATCHSRTGVSASYQWWGRLVKTCIASGTRPALQDLREGLTTVDYMTQAIAHVSRNPLALGKKFNLIHQHRNNLTLQDFFSLLEREFGYHFHPLPFEQWRAQWEHNGDAPLYPLLSLFRDNMVNGQSTVQLYQNTYQWDCSNLQHFLQHSGIEEPHFTRQVLLNYLQQSIGAPQPSLQV
;
A
#
# COMPACT_ATOMS: atom_id res chain seq x y z
N MET A 1 10.70 2.21 19.35
CA MET A 1 9.72 2.36 18.25
C MET A 1 9.68 1.08 17.44
N LEU A 2 8.51 0.68 16.96
CA LEU A 2 8.31 -0.49 16.10
C LEU A 2 7.82 -0.05 14.73
N MET A 3 8.52 -0.46 13.67
CA MET A 3 8.05 -0.30 12.28
C MET A 3 7.21 -1.52 11.91
N SER A 4 5.88 -1.39 11.98
CA SER A 4 4.89 -2.39 11.56
C SER A 4 4.39 -2.09 10.13
N THR A 5 3.29 -2.69 9.73
CA THR A 5 2.62 -2.46 8.44
C THR A 5 1.11 -2.51 8.63
N ILE A 6 0.33 -1.83 7.81
CA ILE A 6 -1.12 -2.05 7.73
C ILE A 6 -1.48 -3.48 7.29
N SER A 7 -0.53 -4.22 6.69
CA SER A 7 -0.76 -5.61 6.27
C SER A 7 -0.98 -6.56 7.44
N VAL A 8 -0.72 -6.15 8.70
CA VAL A 8 -1.09 -6.94 9.91
C VAL A 8 -2.59 -7.21 10.01
N TYR A 9 -3.39 -6.47 9.23
CA TYR A 9 -4.83 -6.66 9.13
C TYR A 9 -5.27 -7.57 7.97
N SER A 10 -4.36 -7.90 7.04
CA SER A 10 -4.65 -8.75 5.88
C SER A 10 -5.94 -8.34 5.13
N TRP A 11 -6.62 -9.30 4.49
CA TRP A 11 -8.00 -9.16 4.01
C TRP A 11 -9.05 -9.37 5.11
N GLY A 12 -8.73 -8.99 6.35
CA GLY A 12 -9.59 -9.24 7.51
C GLY A 12 -10.97 -8.59 7.43
N HIS A 13 -11.18 -7.61 6.54
CA HIS A 13 -12.48 -6.99 6.30
C HIS A 13 -13.56 -8.01 5.90
N LEU A 14 -13.17 -9.12 5.26
CA LEU A 14 -14.06 -10.24 4.94
C LEU A 14 -14.59 -10.99 6.17
N HIS A 15 -13.87 -10.90 7.30
CA HIS A 15 -14.23 -11.57 8.56
C HIS A 15 -14.86 -10.62 9.58
N THR A 16 -14.38 -9.38 9.66
CA THR A 16 -14.86 -8.41 10.65
C THR A 16 -16.13 -7.68 10.20
N GLY A 17 -16.37 -7.59 8.89
CA GLY A 17 -17.43 -6.75 8.30
C GLY A 17 -17.21 -5.25 8.49
N LYS A 18 -16.05 -4.82 9.03
CA LYS A 18 -15.75 -3.39 9.23
C LYS A 18 -15.32 -2.76 7.91
N ARG A 19 -15.73 -1.50 7.71
CA ARG A 19 -15.27 -0.66 6.60
C ARG A 19 -14.06 0.18 6.97
N VAL A 20 -13.98 0.63 8.23
CA VAL A 20 -12.91 1.48 8.76
C VAL A 20 -12.18 0.74 9.87
N MET A 21 -10.85 0.73 9.82
CA MET A 21 -9.99 0.19 10.86
C MET A 21 -9.32 1.33 11.63
N LEU A 22 -9.54 1.34 12.94
CA LEU A 22 -9.03 2.34 13.88
C LEU A 22 -7.58 2.05 14.26
N GLU A 23 -6.81 3.08 14.61
CA GLU A 23 -5.45 2.88 15.13
C GLU A 23 -5.44 2.10 16.46
N SER A 24 -6.52 2.19 17.23
CA SER A 24 -6.74 1.49 18.50
C SER A 24 -7.35 0.10 18.37
N ASP A 25 -7.77 -0.31 17.17
CA ASP A 25 -8.39 -1.62 17.00
C ASP A 25 -7.38 -2.76 17.25
N ASP A 26 -7.88 -3.82 17.88
CA ASP A 26 -7.12 -5.04 18.08
C ASP A 26 -6.85 -5.75 16.74
N ILE A 27 -5.59 -6.07 16.47
CA ILE A 27 -5.16 -6.78 15.27
C ILE A 27 -5.68 -8.23 15.25
N ASP A 28 -6.04 -8.81 16.40
CA ASP A 28 -6.53 -10.19 16.52
C ASP A 28 -7.90 -10.39 15.85
N GLN A 29 -8.67 -9.31 15.67
CA GLN A 29 -9.92 -9.33 14.90
C GLN A 29 -9.71 -9.87 13.47
N ASN A 30 -8.48 -9.78 12.94
CA ASN A 30 -8.11 -10.15 11.58
C ASN A 30 -7.33 -11.47 11.52
N LEU A 31 -7.10 -12.12 12.66
CA LEU A 31 -6.31 -13.34 12.75
C LEU A 31 -6.79 -14.45 11.78
N PRO A 32 -8.10 -14.68 11.56
CA PRO A 32 -8.56 -15.66 10.58
C PRO A 32 -8.03 -15.43 9.16
N ALA A 33 -7.87 -14.18 8.73
CA ALA A 33 -7.25 -13.85 7.46
C ALA A 33 -5.72 -14.04 7.53
N VAL A 34 -5.09 -13.48 8.57
CA VAL A 34 -3.63 -13.49 8.75
C VAL A 34 -3.05 -14.90 8.72
N ILE A 35 -3.66 -15.87 9.39
CA ILE A 35 -3.15 -17.26 9.43
C ILE A 35 -3.13 -17.94 8.06
N THR A 36 -3.96 -17.46 7.13
CA THR A 36 -4.03 -17.95 5.74
C THR A 36 -3.23 -17.11 4.75
N ASP A 37 -2.81 -15.90 5.12
CA ASP A 37 -2.06 -14.98 4.25
C ASP A 37 -0.58 -15.37 4.10
N ILE A 38 0.21 -14.62 3.34
CA ILE A 38 1.63 -14.87 3.10
C ILE A 38 2.48 -14.72 4.38
N GLY A 39 3.66 -15.36 4.39
CA GLY A 39 4.56 -15.36 5.55
C GLY A 39 5.00 -13.96 6.02
N TYR A 40 5.07 -12.99 5.10
CA TYR A 40 5.31 -11.59 5.46
C TYR A 40 4.25 -11.07 6.44
N VAL A 41 2.97 -11.21 6.12
CA VAL A 41 1.85 -10.74 6.94
C VAL A 41 1.85 -11.42 8.31
N ARG A 42 2.01 -12.75 8.34
CA ARG A 42 2.10 -13.54 9.57
C ARG A 42 3.23 -13.06 10.47
N SER A 43 4.43 -12.87 9.90
CA SER A 43 5.60 -12.43 10.68
C SER A 43 5.45 -11.01 11.23
N LYS A 44 4.86 -10.09 10.46
CA LYS A 44 4.58 -8.71 10.92
C LYS A 44 3.52 -8.69 12.03
N TRP A 45 2.48 -9.53 11.94
CA TRP A 45 1.48 -9.66 12.99
C TRP A 45 2.11 -10.19 14.29
N VAL A 46 2.91 -11.27 14.23
CA VAL A 46 3.60 -11.82 15.41
C VAL A 46 4.53 -10.79 16.03
N MET A 47 5.30 -10.06 15.21
CA MET A 47 6.18 -8.99 15.66
C MET A 47 5.40 -7.89 16.42
N GLU A 48 4.22 -7.50 15.94
CA GLU A 48 3.38 -6.53 16.65
C GLU A 48 2.79 -7.10 17.95
N LYS A 49 2.38 -8.37 18.00
CA LYS A 49 1.95 -9.01 19.26
C LYS A 49 3.04 -9.06 20.32
N ILE A 50 4.28 -9.33 19.92
CA ILE A 50 5.43 -9.30 20.84
C ILE A 50 5.65 -7.87 21.36
N ALA A 51 5.51 -6.86 20.49
CA ALA A 51 5.60 -5.47 20.92
C ALA A 51 4.46 -5.11 21.89
N ASP A 52 3.22 -5.49 21.61
CA ASP A 52 2.08 -5.25 22.50
C ASP A 52 2.28 -5.93 23.86
N LEU A 53 2.82 -7.16 23.87
CA LEU A 53 3.19 -7.84 25.11
C LEU A 53 4.25 -7.04 25.89
N ALA A 54 5.32 -6.58 25.24
CA ALA A 54 6.33 -5.74 25.89
C ALA A 54 5.74 -4.42 26.42
N ALA A 55 4.81 -3.79 25.67
CA ALA A 55 4.08 -2.60 26.12
C ALA A 55 3.30 -2.87 27.40
N SER A 56 2.60 -4.01 27.47
CA SER A 56 1.83 -4.43 28.64
C SER A 56 2.70 -4.63 29.89
N GLN A 57 4.00 -4.90 29.70
CA GLN A 57 4.99 -5.02 30.77
C GLN A 57 5.70 -3.68 31.09
N GLY A 58 5.21 -2.57 30.55
CA GLY A 58 5.70 -1.22 30.84
C GLY A 58 6.79 -0.70 29.91
N LEU A 59 7.14 -1.40 28.82
CA LEU A 59 8.08 -0.88 27.83
C LEU A 59 7.42 0.29 27.05
N PRO A 60 7.95 1.52 27.12
CA PRO A 60 7.42 2.63 26.36
C PRO A 60 7.74 2.45 24.87
N LEU A 61 6.71 2.28 24.04
CA LEU A 61 6.88 2.10 22.60
C LEU A 61 5.85 2.86 21.78
N MET A 62 6.23 3.15 20.54
CA MET A 62 5.36 3.72 19.51
C MET A 62 5.38 2.75 18.34
N THR A 63 4.20 2.44 17.80
CA THR A 63 4.06 1.54 16.65
C THR A 63 3.61 2.31 15.43
N PHE A 64 4.38 2.27 14.35
CA PHE A 64 4.01 2.87 13.07
C PHE A 64 3.66 1.76 12.08
N ARG A 65 2.39 1.63 11.71
CA ARG A 65 1.89 0.70 10.71
C ARG A 65 1.95 1.38 9.35
N LEU A 66 3.00 1.06 8.60
CA LEU A 66 3.25 1.69 7.30
C LEU A 66 2.30 1.16 6.23
N GLY A 67 1.81 2.08 5.38
CA GLY A 67 1.33 1.78 4.03
C GLY A 67 2.46 1.35 3.09
N TYR A 68 2.19 1.38 1.78
CA TYR A 68 3.17 1.02 0.77
C TYR A 68 4.09 2.19 0.42
N ALA A 69 5.38 2.02 0.73
CA ALA A 69 6.43 2.99 0.41
C ALA A 69 6.69 3.03 -1.10
N THR A 70 6.06 3.97 -1.80
CA THR A 70 5.95 3.97 -3.27
C THR A 70 7.19 4.51 -3.96
N CYS A 71 7.57 5.76 -3.66
CA CYS A 71 8.77 6.40 -4.18
C CYS A 71 9.10 7.63 -3.33
N HIS A 72 10.26 8.25 -3.56
CA HIS A 72 10.54 9.59 -3.05
C HIS A 72 9.83 10.63 -3.93
N SER A 73 9.10 11.58 -3.34
CA SER A 73 8.25 12.53 -4.10
C SER A 73 9.04 13.37 -5.14
N ARG A 74 10.23 13.85 -4.74
CA ARG A 74 11.11 14.69 -5.58
C ARG A 74 12.00 13.93 -6.56
N THR A 75 12.62 12.83 -6.15
CA THR A 75 13.57 12.11 -7.00
C THR A 75 12.93 10.95 -7.76
N GLY A 76 11.71 10.55 -7.43
CA GLY A 76 11.02 9.43 -8.08
C GLY A 76 11.62 8.05 -7.83
N VAL A 77 12.68 7.95 -7.03
CA VAL A 77 13.39 6.70 -6.74
C VAL A 77 12.54 5.80 -5.85
N SER A 78 12.52 4.51 -6.16
CA SER A 78 11.88 3.45 -5.37
C SER A 78 12.67 2.15 -5.44
N ALA A 79 12.27 1.17 -4.63
CA ALA A 79 12.81 -0.18 -4.70
C ALA A 79 12.24 -0.91 -5.94
N SER A 80 13.12 -1.21 -6.90
CA SER A 80 12.76 -1.78 -8.22
C SER A 80 12.10 -3.16 -8.18
N TYR A 81 12.26 -3.88 -7.06
CA TYR A 81 11.72 -5.24 -6.90
C TYR A 81 10.27 -5.29 -6.41
N GLN A 82 9.73 -4.18 -5.90
CA GLN A 82 8.41 -4.19 -5.29
C GLN A 82 7.29 -4.40 -6.31
N TRP A 83 6.15 -4.93 -5.82
CA TRP A 83 5.09 -5.45 -6.68
C TRP A 83 4.31 -4.36 -7.43
N TRP A 84 4.05 -3.20 -6.82
CA TRP A 84 3.29 -2.12 -7.46
C TRP A 84 4.00 -1.59 -8.70
N GLY A 85 5.31 -1.38 -8.63
CA GLY A 85 6.09 -0.93 -9.79
C GLY A 85 6.08 -1.93 -10.93
N ARG A 86 6.14 -3.24 -10.62
CA ARG A 86 6.02 -4.32 -11.62
C ARG A 86 4.62 -4.38 -12.24
N LEU A 87 3.58 -4.12 -11.45
CA LEU A 87 2.20 -4.03 -11.92
C LEU A 87 2.05 -2.88 -12.90
N VAL A 88 2.51 -1.68 -12.53
CA VAL A 88 2.45 -0.49 -13.39
C VAL A 88 3.19 -0.72 -14.71
N LYS A 89 4.40 -1.31 -14.70
CA LYS A 89 5.13 -1.68 -15.92
C LYS A 89 4.33 -2.61 -16.82
N THR A 90 3.70 -3.63 -16.23
CA THR A 90 2.93 -4.64 -16.97
C THR A 90 1.68 -4.03 -17.59
N CYS A 91 0.99 -3.15 -16.87
CA CYS A 91 -0.18 -2.45 -17.39
C CYS A 91 0.17 -1.44 -18.49
N ILE A 92 1.28 -0.70 -18.36
CA ILE A 92 1.77 0.22 -19.41
C ILE A 92 2.15 -0.56 -20.67
N ALA A 93 2.88 -1.67 -20.52
CA ALA A 93 3.32 -2.47 -21.65
C ALA A 93 2.17 -3.12 -22.43
N SER A 94 1.11 -3.56 -21.73
CA SER A 94 -0.05 -4.20 -22.35
C SER A 94 -1.16 -3.24 -22.78
N GLY A 95 -1.18 -2.01 -22.26
CA GLY A 95 -2.31 -1.09 -22.41
C GLY A 95 -3.59 -1.59 -21.72
N THR A 96 -3.46 -2.51 -20.76
CA THR A 96 -4.60 -3.09 -20.03
C THR A 96 -4.37 -3.09 -18.52
N ARG A 97 -5.46 -3.11 -17.74
CA ARG A 97 -5.40 -3.17 -16.26
C ARG A 97 -6.41 -4.17 -15.71
N PRO A 98 -6.15 -4.81 -14.56
CA PRO A 98 -7.11 -5.71 -13.96
C PRO A 98 -8.26 -4.91 -13.34
N ALA A 99 -9.50 -5.35 -13.58
CA ALA A 99 -10.70 -4.77 -13.00
C ALA A 99 -10.90 -5.27 -11.56
N LEU A 100 -10.10 -4.72 -10.63
CA LEU A 100 -10.18 -4.99 -9.19
C LEU A 100 -10.88 -3.85 -8.46
N GLN A 101 -11.81 -4.19 -7.57
CA GLN A 101 -12.61 -3.22 -6.82
C GLN A 101 -11.90 -2.78 -5.55
N ASP A 102 -11.82 -1.47 -5.35
CA ASP A 102 -11.44 -0.86 -4.07
C ASP A 102 -10.10 -1.36 -3.46
N LEU A 103 -9.21 -1.91 -4.28
CA LEU A 103 -7.85 -2.34 -3.89
C LEU A 103 -7.02 -1.09 -3.57
N ARG A 104 -6.70 -0.89 -2.29
CA ARG A 104 -5.90 0.23 -1.80
C ARG A 104 -4.64 -0.29 -1.11
N GLU A 105 -3.51 -0.17 -1.79
CA GLU A 105 -2.22 -0.59 -1.26
C GLU A 105 -1.62 0.44 -0.28
N GLY A 106 -2.22 1.64 -0.19
CA GLY A 106 -1.71 2.69 0.69
C GLY A 106 -0.46 3.36 0.15
N LEU A 107 -0.48 3.69 -1.15
CA LEU A 107 0.63 4.33 -1.84
C LEU A 107 1.02 5.62 -1.12
N THR A 108 2.20 5.65 -0.52
CA THR A 108 2.67 6.77 0.28
C THR A 108 4.14 7.05 -0.04
N THR A 109 4.55 8.31 -0.14
CA THR A 109 5.94 8.64 -0.48
C THR A 109 6.87 8.42 0.70
N VAL A 110 8.09 7.92 0.44
CA VAL A 110 9.03 7.53 1.51
C VAL A 110 9.56 8.74 2.29
N ASP A 111 9.66 9.89 1.65
CA ASP A 111 10.05 11.15 2.28
C ASP A 111 8.99 11.65 3.26
N TYR A 112 7.70 11.51 2.94
CA TYR A 112 6.64 11.77 3.90
C TYR A 112 6.71 10.78 5.08
N MET A 113 6.84 9.48 4.80
CA MET A 113 6.91 8.47 5.85
C MET A 113 8.04 8.76 6.84
N THR A 114 9.23 9.03 6.34
CA THR A 114 10.42 9.27 7.17
C THR A 114 10.31 10.59 7.95
N GLN A 115 9.79 11.66 7.34
CA GLN A 115 9.55 12.93 8.04
C GLN A 115 8.51 12.77 9.15
N ALA A 116 7.38 12.10 8.87
CA ALA A 116 6.32 11.88 9.84
C ALA A 116 6.83 11.04 11.02
N ILE A 117 7.52 9.92 10.76
CA ILE A 117 8.10 9.08 11.81
C ILE A 117 9.08 9.90 12.66
N ALA A 118 10.01 10.62 12.04
CA ALA A 118 11.01 11.41 12.75
C ALA A 118 10.39 12.55 13.58
N HIS A 119 9.29 13.15 13.10
CA HIS A 119 8.55 14.16 13.85
C HIS A 119 7.85 13.56 15.06
N VAL A 120 6.99 12.57 14.84
CA VAL A 120 6.17 11.94 15.89
C VAL A 120 7.04 11.27 16.95
N SER A 121 8.13 10.60 16.55
CA SER A 121 9.00 9.87 17.48
C SER A 121 9.71 10.75 18.51
N ARG A 122 9.78 12.07 18.28
CA ARG A 122 10.39 13.04 19.20
C ARG A 122 9.41 13.60 20.22
N ASN A 123 8.11 13.28 20.12
CA ASN A 123 7.10 13.73 21.06
C ASN A 123 6.82 12.66 22.13
N PRO A 124 7.16 12.87 23.42
CA PRO A 124 6.91 11.89 24.47
C PRO A 124 5.43 11.53 24.65
N LEU A 125 4.50 12.41 24.28
CA LEU A 125 3.05 12.12 24.35
C LEU A 125 2.61 11.06 23.33
N ALA A 126 3.45 10.75 22.32
CA ALA A 126 3.20 9.69 21.36
C ALA A 126 3.51 8.29 21.92
N LEU A 127 4.15 8.18 23.10
CA LEU A 127 4.43 6.90 23.73
C LEU A 127 3.14 6.13 24.05
N GLY A 128 3.13 4.84 23.78
CA GLY A 128 1.97 3.95 23.91
C GLY A 128 0.96 4.08 22.76
N LYS A 129 1.18 4.96 21.78
CA LYS A 129 0.28 5.13 20.63
C LYS A 129 0.70 4.28 19.44
N LYS A 130 -0.31 3.95 18.64
CA LYS A 130 -0.16 3.31 17.33
C LYS A 130 -0.59 4.30 16.25
N PHE A 131 0.12 4.27 15.13
CA PHE A 131 -0.04 5.20 14.02
C PHE A 131 -0.23 4.43 12.72
N ASN A 132 -1.37 4.62 12.05
CA ASN A 132 -1.55 4.15 10.68
C ASN A 132 -0.89 5.19 9.77
N LEU A 133 0.34 4.92 9.31
CA LEU A 133 1.10 5.81 8.43
C LEU A 133 0.79 5.51 6.98
N ILE A 134 -0.38 6.00 6.58
CA ILE A 134 -1.01 5.81 5.29
C ILE A 134 -1.91 7.02 5.00
N HIS A 135 -2.32 7.17 3.76
CA HIS A 135 -3.21 8.25 3.36
C HIS A 135 -4.59 8.12 4.00
N GLN A 136 -5.17 9.26 4.37
CA GLN A 136 -6.59 9.38 4.72
C GLN A 136 -7.48 8.89 3.57
N HIS A 137 -8.68 8.42 3.91
CA HIS A 137 -9.60 7.79 2.95
C HIS A 137 -9.77 8.58 1.63
N ARG A 138 -9.97 9.91 1.71
CA ARG A 138 -10.17 10.78 0.52
C ARG A 138 -8.97 10.86 -0.43
N ASN A 139 -7.76 10.53 0.05
CA ASN A 139 -6.51 10.64 -0.70
C ASN A 139 -5.81 9.26 -0.86
N ASN A 140 -6.41 8.19 -0.34
CA ASN A 140 -5.91 6.83 -0.49
C ASN A 140 -6.42 6.24 -1.80
N LEU A 141 -5.58 6.30 -2.83
CA LEU A 141 -5.90 5.89 -4.19
C LEU A 141 -6.23 4.39 -4.25
N THR A 142 -7.33 4.07 -4.93
CA THR A 142 -7.52 2.71 -5.42
C THR A 142 -6.58 2.44 -6.60
N LEU A 143 -6.42 1.16 -6.95
CA LEU A 143 -5.79 0.75 -8.20
C LEU A 143 -6.39 1.48 -9.41
N GLN A 144 -7.72 1.60 -9.45
CA GLN A 144 -8.43 2.24 -10.55
C GLN A 144 -8.11 3.73 -10.60
N ASP A 145 -8.19 4.43 -9.46
CA ASP A 145 -7.90 5.86 -9.38
C ASP A 145 -6.45 6.16 -9.77
N PHE A 146 -5.49 5.33 -9.34
CA PHE A 146 -4.09 5.48 -9.72
C PHE A 146 -3.90 5.41 -11.24
N PHE A 147 -4.50 4.43 -11.93
CA PHE A 147 -4.41 4.35 -13.38
C PHE A 147 -5.17 5.50 -14.07
N SER A 148 -6.34 5.91 -13.55
CA SER A 148 -7.05 7.08 -14.08
C SER A 148 -6.27 8.39 -13.92
N LEU A 149 -5.44 8.53 -12.88
CA LEU A 149 -4.47 9.63 -12.79
C LEU A 149 -3.45 9.57 -13.94
N LEU A 150 -2.92 8.39 -14.25
CA LEU A 150 -1.97 8.23 -15.35
C LEU A 150 -2.62 8.58 -16.71
N GLU A 151 -3.87 8.17 -16.94
CA GLU A 151 -4.63 8.53 -18.15
C GLU A 151 -4.79 10.05 -18.25
N ARG A 152 -5.25 10.70 -17.17
CA ARG A 152 -5.51 12.14 -17.16
C ARG A 152 -4.25 12.99 -17.31
N GLU A 153 -3.17 12.64 -16.61
CA GLU A 153 -1.97 13.48 -16.50
C GLU A 153 -0.98 13.28 -17.67
N PHE A 154 -1.03 12.12 -18.34
CA PHE A 154 -0.05 11.71 -19.36
C PHE A 154 -0.65 11.13 -20.64
N GLY A 155 -1.97 11.01 -20.76
CA GLY A 155 -2.61 10.49 -21.97
C GLY A 155 -2.43 9.00 -22.19
N TYR A 156 -2.12 8.22 -21.15
CA TYR A 156 -2.20 6.77 -21.24
C TYR A 156 -3.65 6.33 -21.47
N HIS A 157 -3.81 5.13 -22.01
CA HIS A 157 -5.11 4.47 -22.14
C HIS A 157 -4.99 3.04 -21.61
N PHE A 158 -5.79 2.70 -20.60
CA PHE A 158 -5.80 1.35 -20.02
C PHE A 158 -7.18 0.71 -20.16
N HIS A 159 -7.27 -0.33 -21.00
CA HIS A 159 -8.49 -1.12 -21.10
C HIS A 159 -8.65 -1.99 -19.84
N PRO A 160 -9.75 -1.82 -19.06
CA PRO A 160 -10.01 -2.71 -17.93
C PRO A 160 -10.42 -4.09 -18.43
N LEU A 161 -9.84 -5.13 -17.84
CA LEU A 161 -10.16 -6.52 -18.15
C LEU A 161 -10.54 -7.31 -16.89
N PRO A 162 -11.40 -8.33 -17.02
CA PRO A 162 -11.58 -9.32 -15.95
C PRO A 162 -10.22 -9.86 -15.48
N PHE A 163 -10.03 -9.98 -14.17
CA PHE A 163 -8.74 -10.30 -13.56
C PHE A 163 -8.04 -11.51 -14.18
N GLU A 164 -8.78 -12.60 -14.40
CA GLU A 164 -8.24 -13.84 -15.00
C GLU A 164 -7.77 -13.62 -16.44
N GLN A 165 -8.52 -12.86 -17.25
CA GLN A 165 -8.15 -12.53 -18.63
C GLN A 165 -6.91 -11.62 -18.68
N TRP A 166 -6.82 -10.67 -17.74
CA TRP A 166 -5.65 -9.82 -17.60
C TRP A 166 -4.41 -10.62 -17.19
N ARG A 167 -4.53 -11.56 -16.23
CA ARG A 167 -3.44 -12.42 -15.79
C ARG A 167 -2.93 -13.33 -16.91
N ALA A 168 -3.84 -13.91 -17.70
CA ALA A 168 -3.52 -14.80 -18.81
C ALA A 168 -2.59 -14.15 -19.87
N GLN A 169 -2.55 -12.82 -19.97
CA GLN A 169 -1.67 -12.13 -20.91
C GLN A 169 -0.18 -12.28 -20.59
N TRP A 170 0.17 -12.55 -19.32
CA TRP A 170 1.57 -12.53 -18.88
C TRP A 170 1.99 -13.74 -18.04
N GLU A 171 1.07 -14.58 -17.57
CA GLU A 171 1.39 -15.68 -16.65
C GLU A 171 2.28 -16.79 -17.21
N HIS A 172 2.47 -16.84 -18.53
CA HIS A 172 3.39 -17.76 -19.21
C HIS A 172 4.62 -17.07 -19.81
N ASN A 173 4.75 -15.75 -19.60
CA ASN A 173 5.88 -14.97 -20.08
C ASN A 173 6.88 -14.72 -18.93
N GLY A 174 7.98 -15.49 -18.92
CA GLY A 174 9.04 -15.37 -17.91
C GLY A 174 9.71 -13.99 -17.84
N ASP A 175 9.67 -13.24 -18.94
CA ASP A 175 10.25 -11.89 -19.04
C ASP A 175 9.27 -10.79 -18.60
N ALA A 176 7.99 -11.13 -18.36
CA ALA A 176 7.01 -10.15 -17.94
C ALA A 176 7.41 -9.55 -16.57
N PRO A 177 7.33 -8.22 -16.37
CA PRO A 177 7.79 -7.58 -15.14
C PRO A 177 7.17 -8.17 -13.87
N LEU A 178 5.93 -8.67 -13.94
CA LEU A 178 5.18 -9.21 -12.82
C LEU A 178 5.35 -10.73 -12.62
N TYR A 179 5.94 -11.44 -13.58
CA TYR A 179 6.13 -12.90 -13.53
C TYR A 179 6.80 -13.42 -12.25
N PRO A 180 7.84 -12.74 -11.68
CA PRO A 180 8.45 -13.18 -10.42
C PRO A 180 7.49 -13.22 -9.22
N LEU A 181 6.32 -12.57 -9.34
CA LEU A 181 5.29 -12.48 -8.31
C LEU A 181 4.00 -13.22 -8.71
N LEU A 182 4.07 -14.09 -9.73
CA LEU A 182 2.91 -14.80 -10.29
C LEU A 182 2.05 -15.52 -9.23
N SER A 183 2.68 -16.08 -8.20
CA SER A 183 1.97 -16.77 -7.12
C SER A 183 0.93 -15.88 -6.42
N LEU A 184 1.19 -14.58 -6.27
CA LEU A 184 0.25 -13.62 -5.67
C LEU A 184 -1.02 -13.41 -6.50
N PHE A 185 -0.95 -13.70 -7.81
CA PHE A 185 -2.02 -13.47 -8.78
C PHE A 185 -2.72 -14.76 -9.22
N ARG A 186 -2.06 -15.91 -9.08
CA ARG A 186 -2.54 -17.19 -9.61
C ARG A 186 -2.88 -18.19 -8.52
N ASP A 187 -2.04 -18.31 -7.49
CA ASP A 187 -2.18 -19.41 -6.55
C ASP A 187 -3.43 -19.20 -5.69
N ASN A 188 -4.23 -20.25 -5.56
CA ASN A 188 -5.45 -20.21 -4.77
C ASN A 188 -5.09 -20.15 -3.29
N MET A 189 -5.41 -19.03 -2.66
CA MET A 189 -5.20 -18.81 -1.23
C MET A 189 -6.41 -19.30 -0.44
N VAL A 190 -7.60 -18.78 -0.77
CA VAL A 190 -8.87 -19.09 -0.09
C VAL A 190 -10.01 -19.06 -1.10
N ASN A 191 -10.89 -20.07 -1.07
CA ASN A 191 -12.13 -20.12 -1.86
C ASN A 191 -11.97 -19.86 -3.38
N GLY A 192 -10.84 -20.27 -3.97
CA GLY A 192 -10.58 -20.06 -5.40
C GLY A 192 -10.04 -18.66 -5.73
N GLN A 193 -9.76 -17.83 -4.73
CA GLN A 193 -9.23 -16.48 -4.92
C GLN A 193 -7.73 -16.43 -4.61
N SER A 194 -6.99 -15.70 -5.43
CA SER A 194 -5.60 -15.34 -5.20
C SER A 194 -5.46 -14.25 -4.13
N THR A 195 -4.23 -14.05 -3.62
CA THR A 195 -3.91 -12.96 -2.68
C THR A 195 -4.45 -11.62 -3.16
N VAL A 196 -4.15 -11.23 -4.40
CA VAL A 196 -4.55 -9.91 -4.93
C VAL A 196 -6.07 -9.75 -5.02
N GLN A 197 -6.80 -10.83 -5.31
CA GLN A 197 -8.27 -10.80 -5.33
C GLN A 197 -8.87 -10.64 -3.92
N LEU A 198 -8.25 -11.22 -2.90
CA LEU A 198 -8.68 -11.10 -1.49
C LEU A 198 -8.44 -9.70 -0.92
N TYR A 199 -7.44 -8.98 -1.43
CA TYR A 199 -7.15 -7.58 -1.06
C TYR A 199 -8.04 -6.54 -1.78
N GLN A 200 -9.15 -6.95 -2.41
CA GLN A 200 -10.19 -6.01 -2.84
C GLN A 200 -10.99 -5.50 -1.64
N ASN A 201 -11.66 -4.35 -1.77
CA ASN A 201 -12.51 -3.79 -0.70
C ASN A 201 -11.80 -3.64 0.66
N THR A 202 -10.48 -3.40 0.63
CA THR A 202 -9.65 -3.22 1.83
C THR A 202 -10.19 -2.13 2.75
N TYR A 203 -9.88 -2.25 4.04
CA TYR A 203 -10.24 -1.24 5.02
C TYR A 203 -9.85 0.17 4.60
N GLN A 204 -10.69 1.12 5.01
CA GLN A 204 -10.30 2.51 5.14
C GLN A 204 -9.58 2.69 6.47
N TRP A 205 -8.58 3.56 6.49
CA TRP A 205 -7.72 3.73 7.65
C TRP A 205 -8.10 4.99 8.40
N ASP A 206 -8.44 4.84 9.66
CA ASP A 206 -8.35 5.93 10.60
C ASP A 206 -6.88 6.29 10.81
N CYS A 207 -6.57 7.58 10.77
CA CYS A 207 -5.22 8.10 10.95
C CYS A 207 -5.23 9.22 11.99
N SER A 208 -6.22 9.26 12.89
CA SER A 208 -6.46 10.38 13.81
C SER A 208 -5.28 10.70 14.72
N ASN A 209 -4.59 9.69 15.28
CA ASN A 209 -3.37 9.91 16.06
C ASN A 209 -2.30 10.53 15.16
N LEU A 210 -2.03 9.96 13.99
CA LEU A 210 -1.01 10.51 13.11
C LEU A 210 -1.28 11.98 12.78
N GLN A 211 -2.52 12.30 12.40
CA GLN A 211 -2.92 13.65 12.07
C GLN A 211 -2.76 14.59 13.26
N HIS A 212 -3.21 14.18 14.44
CA HIS A 212 -3.04 14.95 15.67
C HIS A 212 -1.57 15.27 15.94
N PHE A 213 -0.69 14.29 15.85
CA PHE A 213 0.74 14.46 16.14
C PHE A 213 1.52 15.16 15.02
N LEU A 214 0.94 15.34 13.83
CA LEU A 214 1.51 16.14 12.75
C LEU A 214 0.97 17.58 12.71
N GLN A 215 0.00 17.94 13.56
CA GLN A 215 -0.53 19.30 13.62
C GLN A 215 0.60 20.31 13.85
N HIS A 216 0.61 21.37 13.03
CA HIS A 216 1.63 22.44 13.06
C HIS A 216 3.07 22.01 12.75
N SER A 217 3.29 20.77 12.26
CA SER A 217 4.63 20.29 11.88
C SER A 217 5.11 20.82 10.52
N GLY A 218 4.19 21.28 9.67
CA GLY A 218 4.45 21.58 8.26
C GLY A 218 4.61 20.34 7.37
N ILE A 219 4.46 19.13 7.93
CA ILE A 219 4.48 17.87 7.18
C ILE A 219 3.05 17.60 6.69
N GLU A 220 2.86 17.68 5.38
CA GLU A 220 1.57 17.48 4.72
C GLU A 220 1.48 16.07 4.12
N GLU A 221 0.28 15.50 4.15
CA GLU A 221 0.01 14.23 3.47
C GLU A 221 0.26 14.38 1.96
N PRO A 222 1.05 13.48 1.33
CA PRO A 222 1.46 13.69 -0.04
C PRO A 222 0.28 13.43 -0.99
N HIS A 223 0.21 14.23 -2.04
CA HIS A 223 -0.66 13.98 -3.19
C HIS A 223 0.19 13.52 -4.38
N PHE A 224 -0.30 12.53 -5.12
CA PHE A 224 0.29 12.11 -6.39
C PHE A 224 -0.04 13.14 -7.48
N THR A 225 0.63 14.29 -7.41
CA THR A 225 0.55 15.32 -8.45
C THR A 225 1.19 14.83 -9.74
N ARG A 226 0.93 15.55 -10.85
CA ARG A 226 1.60 15.30 -12.13
C ARG A 226 3.12 15.19 -12.00
N GLN A 227 3.75 16.06 -11.22
CA GLN A 227 5.21 16.04 -11.05
C GLN A 227 5.70 14.80 -10.30
N VAL A 228 5.00 14.39 -9.22
CA VAL A 228 5.36 13.18 -8.47
C VAL A 228 5.24 11.94 -9.35
N LEU A 229 4.15 11.83 -10.10
CA LEU A 229 3.93 10.73 -11.04
C LEU A 229 4.97 10.73 -12.16
N LEU A 230 5.33 11.90 -12.72
CA LEU A 230 6.36 12.01 -13.75
C LEU A 230 7.71 11.51 -13.24
N ASN A 231 8.11 11.93 -12.04
CA ASN A 231 9.34 11.49 -11.40
C ASN A 231 9.32 9.96 -11.20
N TYR A 232 8.20 9.42 -10.69
CA TYR A 232 8.02 7.98 -10.51
C TYR A 232 8.11 7.20 -11.82
N LEU A 233 7.43 7.65 -12.87
CA LEU A 233 7.44 7.02 -14.19
C LEU A 233 8.85 6.99 -14.80
N GLN A 234 9.59 8.10 -14.73
CA GLN A 234 10.93 8.17 -15.30
C GLN A 234 11.94 7.34 -14.50
N GLN A 235 11.92 7.44 -13.18
CA GLN A 235 13.01 6.95 -12.34
C GLN A 235 12.78 5.52 -11.83
N SER A 236 11.53 5.16 -11.54
CA SER A 236 11.18 3.82 -11.04
C SER A 236 10.66 2.90 -12.13
N ILE A 237 9.81 3.43 -13.01
CA ILE A 237 9.20 2.63 -14.07
C ILE A 237 10.13 2.52 -15.28
N GLY A 238 10.93 3.56 -15.56
CA GLY A 238 11.73 3.64 -16.78
C GLY A 238 10.86 3.86 -18.02
N ALA A 239 9.69 4.49 -17.84
CA ALA A 239 8.83 4.84 -18.96
C ALA A 239 9.46 6.02 -19.73
N PRO A 240 9.48 5.98 -21.07
CA PRO A 240 9.90 7.13 -21.87
C PRO A 240 9.01 8.34 -21.57
N GLN A 241 9.54 9.56 -21.72
CA GLN A 241 8.74 10.77 -21.50
C GLN A 241 7.46 10.69 -22.35
N PRO A 242 6.27 10.74 -21.74
CA PRO A 242 5.05 10.90 -22.51
C PRO A 242 5.17 12.22 -23.27
N SER A 243 5.04 12.15 -24.60
CA SER A 243 5.09 13.32 -25.47
C SER A 243 4.11 14.35 -24.93
N LEU A 244 4.61 15.54 -24.58
CA LEU A 244 3.78 16.69 -24.28
C LEU A 244 2.91 16.94 -25.52
N GLN A 245 1.64 16.56 -25.47
CA GLN A 245 0.67 17.14 -26.39
C GLN A 245 0.54 18.60 -25.95
N VAL A 246 1.16 19.48 -26.74
CA VAL A 246 1.04 20.94 -26.68
C VAL A 246 -0.37 21.34 -27.10
#